data_AF-A0A0R0FQT7-F1
#
_entry.id   AF-A0A0R0FQT7-F1
#
_cell.length_a   1.000
_cell.length_b   1.000
_cell.length_c   1.000
_cell.angle_alpha   90.00
_cell.angle_beta   90.00
_cell.angle_gamma   90.00
#
_symmetry.space_group_name_H-M   'P 1'
#
loop_
_entity.id
_entity.type
_entity.pdbx_description
1 polymer ?
#
loop_
_entity_poly.entity_id
_entity_poly.type
_entity_poly.pdbx_seq_one_letter_code
_entity_poly.pdbx_strand_id
1 'polypeptide(L)' 'MRDGETIEEMFGRLQTLLNGLQALGYEYTKAQINLKILDNFPKVWKPKTTTTQEARNMKTLTLDELLGALHVHEVH' A
#
# COMPACT_ATOMS: atom_id res chain seq x y z
N MET A 1 -1.73 -8.44 2.20
CA MET A 1 -2.12 -8.66 3.58
C MET A 1 -2.57 -10.10 3.68
N ARG A 2 -1.76 -10.89 4.38
CA ARG A 2 -2.08 -12.28 4.72
C ARG A 2 -3.12 -12.26 5.85
N ASP A 3 -3.83 -13.37 6.04
CA ASP A 3 -4.78 -13.47 7.15
C ASP A 3 -4.04 -13.31 8.48
N GLY A 4 -4.50 -12.37 9.31
CA GLY A 4 -3.88 -12.00 10.57
C GLY A 4 -2.66 -11.08 10.47
N GLU A 5 -2.19 -10.71 9.27
CA GLU A 5 -1.11 -9.73 9.06
C GLU A 5 -1.65 -8.32 9.29
N THR A 6 -0.97 -7.50 10.11
CA THR A 6 -1.35 -6.09 10.29
C THR A 6 -0.98 -5.25 9.07
N ILE A 7 -1.52 -4.02 8.99
CA ILE A 7 -1.14 -3.08 7.92
C ILE A 7 0.37 -2.79 7.96
N GLU A 8 0.93 -2.61 9.16
CA GLU A 8 2.35 -2.34 9.37
C GLU A 8 3.24 -3.51 8.92
N GLU A 9 2.87 -4.76 9.25
CA GLU A 9 3.60 -5.95 8.80
C GLU A 9 3.59 -6.09 7.28
N MET A 10 2.42 -5.87 6.67
CA MET A 10 2.28 -5.91 5.21
C MET A 10 3.13 -4.84 4.53
N PHE A 11 3.15 -3.62 5.07
CA PHE A 11 4.00 -2.53 4.58
C PHE A 11 5.49 -2.84 4.75
N GLY A 12 5.90 -3.35 5.91
CA GLY A 12 7.28 -3.74 6.18
C GLY A 12 7.77 -4.77 5.16
N ARG A 13 6.97 -5.79 4.88
CA ARG A 13 7.28 -6.82 3.86
C ARG A 13 7.38 -6.22 2.46
N LEU A 14 6.51 -5.27 2.11
CA LEU A 14 6.59 -4.60 0.82
C LEU A 14 7.84 -3.72 0.72
N GLN A 15 8.19 -2.99 1.77
CA GLN A 15 9.40 -2.17 1.81
C GLN A 15 10.65 -3.03 1.61
N THR A 16 10.74 -4.19 2.28
CA THR A 16 11.83 -5.15 2.05
C THR A 16 11.89 -5.61 0.59
N LEU A 17 10.75 -5.89 -0.03
CA LEU A 17 10.68 -6.32 -1.43
C LEU A 17 11.10 -5.20 -2.40
N LEU A 18 10.64 -3.97 -2.18
CA LEU A 18 11.02 -2.81 -3.00
C LEU A 18 12.51 -2.50 -2.88
N ASN A 19 13.08 -2.56 -1.67
CA ASN A 19 14.50 -2.37 -1.45
C ASN A 19 15.33 -3.44 -2.19
N GLY A 20 14.90 -4.70 -2.15
CA GLY A 20 15.55 -5.79 -2.88
C GLY A 20 15.48 -5.61 -4.41
N LEU A 21 14.33 -5.19 -4.93
CA LEU A 21 14.15 -4.90 -6.35
C LEU A 21 15.01 -3.71 -6.81
N GLN A 22 15.08 -2.66 -6.00
CA GLN A 22 15.93 -1.50 -6.28
C GLN A 22 17.41 -1.89 -6.31
N ALA A 23 17.86 -2.75 -5.40
CA ALA A 23 19.24 -3.27 -5.40
C ALA A 23 19.57 -4.09 -6.66
N LEU A 24 18.56 -4.68 -7.31
CA LEU A 24 18.66 -5.38 -8.59
C LEU A 24 18.51 -4.45 -9.81
N GLY A 25 18.36 -3.14 -9.61
CA GLY A 25 18.18 -2.15 -10.67
C GLY A 25 16.74 -1.99 -11.17
N TYR A 26 15.76 -2.61 -10.51
CA TYR A 26 14.35 -2.43 -10.83
C TYR A 26 13.75 -1.29 -9.99
N GLU A 27 13.38 -0.21 -10.65
CA GLU A 27 12.65 0.89 -10.01
C GLU A 27 11.18 0.87 -10.39
N TYR A 28 10.31 1.04 -9.38
CA TYR A 28 8.89 1.20 -9.55
C TYR A 28 8.49 2.64 -9.29
N THR A 29 7.61 3.17 -10.13
CA THR A 29 7.01 4.49 -9.88
C THR A 29 6.18 4.46 -8.60
N LYS A 30 6.05 5.61 -7.93
CA LYS A 30 5.17 5.74 -6.74
C LYS A 30 3.76 5.23 -7.00
N ALA A 31 3.19 5.52 -8.17
CA ALA A 31 1.88 5.03 -8.55
C ALA A 31 1.80 3.50 -8.60
N GLN A 32 2.81 2.84 -9.20
CA GLN A 32 2.85 1.38 -9.24
C GLN A 32 2.94 0.79 -7.83
N ILE A 33 3.76 1.39 -6.95
CA ILE A 33 3.91 0.95 -5.57
C ILE A 33 2.58 1.11 -4.82
N ASN A 34 1.98 2.30 -4.86
CA ASN A 34 0.72 2.61 -4.17
C ASN A 34 -0.42 1.69 -4.64
N LEU A 35 -0.53 1.44 -5.95
CA LEU A 35 -1.52 0.49 -6.48
C LEU A 35 -1.24 -0.94 -6.00
N LYS A 36 0.02 -1.38 -5.93
CA LYS A 36 0.39 -2.72 -5.43
C LYS A 36 0.14 -2.91 -3.95
N ILE A 37 0.26 -1.86 -3.15
CA ILE A 37 -0.15 -1.86 -1.75
C ILE A 37 -1.65 -2.15 -1.66
N LEU A 38 -2.45 -1.34 -2.35
CA LEU A 38 -3.91 -1.43 -2.34
C LEU A 38 -4.43 -2.74 -2.94
N ASP A 39 -3.73 -3.29 -3.92
CA ASP A 39 -4.04 -4.60 -4.52
C ASP A 39 -3.76 -5.77 -3.58
N ASN A 40 -2.81 -5.62 -2.64
CA ASN A 40 -2.46 -6.66 -1.68
C ASN A 40 -3.47 -6.78 -0.53
N PHE A 41 -4.40 -5.86 -0.36
CA PHE A 41 -5.39 -5.94 0.71
C PHE A 41 -6.45 -7.04 0.45
N PRO A 42 -7.03 -7.65 1.50
CA PRO A 42 -8.06 -8.65 1.36
C PRO A 42 -9.33 -8.04 0.74
N LYS A 43 -10.19 -8.86 0.12
CA LYS A 43 -11.39 -8.38 -0.58
C LYS A 43 -12.33 -7.53 0.29
N VAL A 44 -12.36 -7.75 1.60
CA VAL A 44 -13.18 -6.97 2.54
C VAL A 44 -12.77 -5.50 2.61
N TRP A 45 -11.50 -5.20 2.29
CA TRP A 45 -10.96 -3.85 2.24
C TRP A 45 -11.19 -3.15 0.90
N LYS A 46 -11.72 -3.85 -0.11
CA LYS A 46 -11.79 -3.30 -1.48
C LYS A 46 -12.52 -1.95 -1.55
N PRO A 47 -13.68 -1.75 -0.89
CA PRO A 47 -14.33 -0.44 -0.86
C PRO A 47 -13.42 0.67 -0.31
N LYS A 48 -12.73 0.43 0.81
CA LYS A 48 -11.80 1.39 1.45
C LYS A 48 -10.63 1.71 0.52
N THR A 49 -10.06 0.69 -0.13
CA THR A 49 -8.96 0.88 -1.09
C THR A 49 -9.41 1.65 -2.34
N THR A 50 -10.61 1.39 -2.87
CA THR A 50 -11.17 2.11 -4.02
C THR A 50 -11.44 3.57 -3.68
N THR A 51 -12.05 3.86 -2.53
CA THR A 51 -12.25 5.24 -2.08
C THR A 51 -10.92 5.98 -1.95
N THR A 52 -9.87 5.31 -1.44
CA THR A 52 -8.52 5.91 -1.37
C THR A 52 -7.94 6.20 -2.76
N GLN A 53 -8.17 5.33 -3.74
CA GLN A 53 -7.73 5.53 -5.13
C GLN A 53 -8.47 6.69 -5.81
N GLU A 54 -9.77 6.84 -5.56
CA GLU A 54 -10.59 7.89 -6.15
C GLU A 54 -10.32 9.26 -5.51
N ALA A 55 -10.10 9.30 -4.20
CA ALA A 55 -9.92 10.55 -3.46
C ALA A 55 -8.51 11.15 -3.60
N ARG A 56 -7.50 10.35 -3.97
CA ARG A 56 -6.09 10.76 -3.95
C ARG A 56 -5.36 10.47 -5.26
N ASN A 57 -4.41 11.32 -5.60
CA ASN A 57 -3.55 11.09 -6.76
C ASN A 57 -2.42 10.10 -6.42
N MET A 58 -2.53 8.87 -6.95
CA MET A 58 -1.57 7.80 -6.70
C MET A 58 -0.14 8.11 -7.16
N LYS A 59 0.05 9.07 -8.08
CA LYS A 59 1.38 9.46 -8.56
C LYS A 59 2.13 10.35 -7.56
N THR A 60 1.40 11.11 -6.75
CA THR A 60 1.98 12.09 -5.81
C THR A 60 1.94 11.60 -4.36
N LEU A 61 0.97 10.74 -4.04
CA LEU A 61 0.78 10.20 -2.70
C LEU A 61 2.04 9.50 -2.20
N THR A 62 2.54 9.93 -1.04
CA THR A 62 3.65 9.29 -0.35
C THR A 62 3.19 8.02 0.37
N LEU A 63 4.15 7.15 0.72
CA LEU A 63 3.85 5.91 1.43
C LEU A 63 3.29 6.19 2.84
N ASP A 64 3.84 7.17 3.56
CA ASP A 64 3.36 7.57 4.88
C ASP A 64 1.93 8.11 4.84
N GLU A 65 1.61 8.93 3.84
CA GLU A 65 0.24 9.42 3.66
C GLU A 65 -0.73 8.29 3.32
N LEU A 66 -0.30 7.30 2.52
CA LEU A 66 -1.10 6.14 2.21
C LEU A 66 -1.33 5.28 3.46
N LEU A 67 -0.28 5.03 4.26
CA LEU A 67 -0.37 4.31 5.51
C LEU A 67 -1.34 5.00 6.47
N GLY A 68 -1.20 6.32 6.65
CA GLY A 68 -2.10 7.11 7.49
C GLY A 68 -3.55 7.08 7.01
N ALA A 69 -3.79 7.16 5.69
CA ALA A 69 -5.14 7.04 5.13
C ALA A 69 -5.76 5.67 5.41
N LEU A 70 -4.98 4.59 5.33
CA LEU A 70 -5.45 3.23 5.57
C LEU A 70 -5.68 2.96 7.07
N HIS A 71 -4.84 3.52 7.94
CA HIS A 71 -4.94 3.31 9.40
C HIS A 71 -6.21 3.92 9.98
N VAL A 72 -6.68 5.06 9.46
CA VAL A 72 -7.98 5.65 9.81
C VAL A 72 -9.13 4.65 9.57
N HIS A 73 -8.97 3.75 8.61
CA HIS A 73 -9.99 2.75 8.26
C HIS A 73 -9.79 1.39 8.94
N GLU A 74 -8.70 1.16 9.67
CA GLU A 74 -8.43 -0.10 10.40
C GLU A 74 -9.27 -0.22 11.69
N VAL A 75 -9.73 0.90 12.23
CA VAL A 75 -10.38 0.99 13.55
C VAL A 75 -11.90 0.69 13.50
N HIS A 76 -12.47 0.24 12.38
CA HIS A 76 -13.91 -0.09 12.27
C HIS A 76 -14.17 -1.36 11.46
#